data_AF-A0A9D1RA87-F1
#
_entry.id   AF-A0A9D1RA87-F1
#
_cell.length_a   1.000
_cell.length_b   1.000
_cell.length_c   1.000
_cell.angle_alpha   90.00
_cell.angle_beta   90.00
_cell.angle_gamma   90.00
#
_symmetry.space_group_name_H-M   'P 1'
#
loop_
_entity.id
_entity.type
_entity.pdbx_description
1 polymer ?
#
loop_
_entity_poly.entity_id
_entity_poly.type
_entity_poly.pdbx_seq_one_letter_code
_entity_poly.pdbx_strand_id
1 'polypeptide(L)' 'MSQNELANRVGVRRETIVRLEKGRYNPSLKLAMDISKELGTTVEEMFRFEEDQCQQ' A
#
# COMPACT_ATOMS: atom_id res chain seq x y z
N MET A 1 12.26 7.55 5.49
CA MET A 1 11.79 7.60 4.09
C MET A 1 10.57 8.49 4.02
N SER A 2 10.54 9.48 3.13
CA SER A 2 9.35 10.32 2.93
C SER A 2 8.34 9.69 1.93
N GLN A 3 7.07 10.11 1.99
CA GLN A 3 6.03 9.67 1.04
C GLN A 3 6.41 9.96 -0.42
N ASN A 4 7.07 11.10 -0.67
CA ASN A 4 7.54 11.47 -2.01
C ASN A 4 8.62 10.51 -2.51
N GLU A 5 9.57 10.13 -1.64
CA GLU A 5 10.62 9.19 -2.01
C GLU A 5 10.07 7.80 -2.31
N LEU A 6 9.16 7.29 -1.46
CA LEU A 6 8.51 6.01 -1.71
C LEU A 6 7.73 6.03 -3.03
N ALA A 7 6.96 7.09 -3.26
CA ALA A 7 6.20 7.25 -4.50
C ALA A 7 7.10 7.26 -5.74
N ASN A 8 8.25 7.95 -5.68
CA ASN A 8 9.22 7.98 -6.77
C ASN A 8 9.87 6.60 -7.00
N ARG A 9 10.18 5.86 -5.93
CA ARG A 9 10.78 4.52 -5.99
C ARG A 9 9.86 3.48 -6.60
N VAL A 10 8.58 3.51 -6.23
CA VAL A 10 7.55 2.57 -6.74
C VAL A 10 6.83 3.07 -8.01
N GLY A 11 7.23 4.23 -8.53
CA GLY A 11 6.72 4.77 -9.79
C GLY A 11 5.26 5.24 -9.75
N VAL A 12 4.79 5.74 -8.60
CA VAL A 12 3.43 6.28 -8.44
C VAL A 12 3.45 7.74 -8.01
N ARG A 13 2.28 8.39 -8.07
CA ARG A 13 2.13 9.74 -7.52
C ARG A 13 2.13 9.70 -6.00
N ARG A 14 2.63 10.76 -5.36
CA ARG A 14 2.56 10.93 -3.89
C ARG A 14 1.13 10.74 -3.36
N GLU A 15 0.13 11.27 -4.07
CA GLU A 15 -1.28 11.14 -3.71
C GLU A 15 -1.75 9.68 -3.64
N THR A 16 -1.18 8.77 -4.44
CA THR A 16 -1.47 7.34 -4.36
C THR A 16 -1.04 6.77 -3.02
N ILE A 17 0.18 7.11 -2.56
CA ILE A 17 0.68 6.73 -1.23
C ILE A 17 -0.21 7.31 -0.12
N VAL A 18 -0.61 8.58 -0.25
CA VAL A 18 -1.52 9.22 0.74
C VAL A 18 -2.88 8.53 0.80
N ARG A 19 -3.43 8.10 -0.34
CA ARG A 19 -4.72 7.37 -0.37
C ARG A 19 -4.59 5.96 0.20
N LEU A 20 -3.46 5.29 -0.04
CA LEU A 20 -3.10 4.00 0.56
C LEU A 20 -3.08 4.10 2.08
N GLU A 21 -2.35 5.06 2.64
CA GLU A 21 -2.25 5.25 4.09
C GLU A 21 -3.59 5.61 4.74
N LYS A 22 -4.50 6.24 4.00
CA LYS A 22 -5.87 6.54 4.44
C LYS A 22 -6.84 5.37 4.28
N GLY A 23 -6.40 4.22 3.75
CA GLY A 23 -7.26 3.08 3.45
C GLY A 23 -8.31 3.35 2.37
N ARG A 24 -8.15 4.42 1.58
CA ARG A 24 -9.13 4.85 0.55
C ARG A 24 -8.79 4.32 -0.84
N TYR A 25 -7.84 3.40 -0.94
CA TYR A 25 -7.38 2.87 -2.21
C TYR A 25 -6.96 1.42 -2.04
N ASN A 26 -7.53 0.55 -2.87
CA ASN A 26 -7.09 -0.82 -3.01
C ASN A 26 -6.03 -0.89 -4.13
N PRO A 27 -4.74 -1.09 -3.80
CA PRO A 27 -3.69 -1.15 -4.80
C PRO A 27 -3.79 -2.41 -5.66
N SER A 28 -3.16 -2.38 -6.83
CA SER A 28 -2.90 -3.62 -7.57
C SER A 28 -1.88 -4.47 -6.82
N LEU A 29 -1.93 -5.80 -7.03
CA LEU A 29 -0.94 -6.72 -6.45
C LEU A 29 0.51 -6.32 -6.78
N LYS A 30 0.74 -5.83 -8.00
CA LYS A 30 2.04 -5.33 -8.43
C LYS A 30 2.52 -4.17 -7.56
N LEU A 31 1.66 -3.18 -7.32
CA LEU A 31 2.01 -2.02 -6.49
C LEU A 31 2.24 -2.43 -5.03
N ALA A 32 1.42 -3.32 -4.49
CA ALA A 32 1.62 -3.87 -3.15
C ALA A 32 2.98 -4.56 -3.02
N MET A 33 3.36 -5.39 -3.99
CA MET A 33 4.66 -6.06 -4.05
C MET A 33 5.84 -5.08 -4.19
N ASP A 34 5.70 -4.05 -5.01
CA ASP A 34 6.75 -3.05 -5.21
C ASP A 34 6.98 -2.23 -3.92
N ILE A 35 5.91 -1.87 -3.22
CA ILE A 35 5.98 -1.18 -1.93
C ILE A 35 6.60 -2.11 -0.86
N SER A 36 6.20 -3.38 -0.79
CA SER A 36 6.71 -4.30 0.22
C SER A 36 8.21 -4.54 0.06
N LYS A 37 8.70 -4.63 -1.19
CA LYS A 37 10.13 -4.71 -1.50
C LYS A 37 10.91 -3.48 -1.03
N GLU A 38 10.43 -2.27 -1.30
CA GLU A 38 11.10 -1.03 -0.87
C GLU A 38 11.10 -0.87 0.66
N LEU A 39 10.08 -1.39 1.35
CA LEU A 39 9.96 -1.37 2.81
C LEU A 39 10.66 -2.56 3.50
N GLY A 40 11.14 -3.55 2.75
CA GLY A 40 11.77 -4.74 3.30
C GLY A 40 10.81 -5.64 4.10
N THR A 41 9.52 -5.63 3.75
CA THR A 41 8.45 -6.41 4.40
C THR A 41 7.72 -7.27 3.37
N THR A 42 6.80 -8.12 3.81
CA THR A 42 5.95 -8.91 2.90
C THR A 42 4.62 -8.21 2.67
N VAL A 43 3.95 -8.55 1.54
CA VAL A 43 2.60 -8.05 1.26
C VAL A 43 1.61 -8.51 2.35
N GLU A 44 1.83 -9.67 2.96
CA GLU A 44 0.98 -10.23 4.03
C GLU A 44 1.10 -9.45 5.34
N GLU A 45 2.27 -8.87 5.63
CA GLU A 45 2.46 -7.99 6.79
C GLU A 45 1.83 -6.61 6.57
N MET A 46 1.82 -6.15 5.32
CA MET A 46 1.29 -4.83 4.93
C MET A 46 -0.22 -4.79 4.72
N PHE A 47 -0.77 -5.84 4.11
CA PHE A 47 -2.15 -5.91 3.70
C PHE A 47 -2.80 -7.11 4.37
N ARG A 48 -3.87 -6.85 5.12
CA ARG A 48 -4.75 -7.89 5.63
C ARG A 48 -6.05 -7.82 4.87
N PHE A 49 -6.53 -8.97 4.44
CA PHE A 49 -7.94 -9.10 4.13
C PHE A 49 -8.67 -8.96 5.46
N GLU A 50 -9.22 -7.78 5.73
CA GLU A 50 -10.34 -7.74 6.65
C GLU A 50 -11.44 -8.51 5.93
N GLU A 51 -11.75 -9.72 6.42
CA GLU A 51 -13.06 -10.29 6.18
C GLU A 51 -14.02 -9.19 6.61
N ASP A 52 -14.73 -8.61 5.64
CA ASP A 52 -15.82 -7.67 5.88
C ASP A 52 -16.48 -8.13 7.16
N GLN A 53 -16.43 -7.32 8.23
CA GLN A 53 -17.25 -7.62 9.38
C GLN A 53 -18.63 -7.71 8.80
N CYS A 54 -19.13 -8.94 8.66
CA CYS A 54 -20.52 -9.22 8.41
C CYS A 54 -21.21 -8.43 9.51
N GLN A 55 -21.69 -7.23 9.16
CA GLN A 55 -22.40 -6.36 10.06
C GLN A 55 -23.66 -7.16 10.39
N GLN A 56 -23.59 -7.90 11.51
CA GLN A 56 -24.75 -8.47 12.17
C GLN A 56 -25.60 -7.34 12.72
#